data_AF-A0A553DLC9-F1
#
_entry.id   AF-A0A553DLC9-F1
#
_cell.length_a   1.000
_cell.length_b   1.000
_cell.length_c   1.000
_cell.angle_alpha   90.00
_cell.angle_beta   90.00
_cell.angle_gamma   90.00
#
_symmetry.space_group_name_H-M   'P 1'
#
loop_
_entity.id
_entity.type
_entity.pdbx_description
1 polymer ?
#
loop_
_entity_poly.entity_id
_entity_poly.type
_entity_poly.pdbx_seq_one_letter_code
_entity_poly.pdbx_strand_id
1 'polypeptide(L)'
;MDFNDIQSAWKNEKTENVILPSHLDKINSANMPLEKIKKNLRNEFFYQILSIILIGFVPFFYSFPANAIPPFYLLFSIFVAVCIYYLVKLYVFYRRLGKTTLSTKDSLYETYFDIRLNMELYKTFGFALIPFVILFLIGFMYYVTPDFFTKGLNSTPFLVTTFSIVTFSILFMGVALEWWVHYFYGKYAKEIRKVLDELKEE
;
A
#
# COMPACT_ATOMS: atom_id res chain seq x y z
N MET A 1 -25.30 -9.65 56.06
CA MET A 1 -24.49 -10.39 55.09
C MET A 1 -23.05 -10.08 55.44
N ASP A 2 -22.33 -11.08 55.96
CA ASP A 2 -20.97 -10.92 56.47
C ASP A 2 -19.96 -11.05 55.31
N PHE A 3 -18.78 -10.43 55.43
CA PHE A 3 -17.74 -10.49 54.40
C PHE A 3 -17.30 -11.95 54.12
N ASN A 4 -17.36 -12.79 55.15
CA ASN A 4 -17.11 -14.23 55.07
C ASN A 4 -18.14 -14.97 54.19
N ASP A 5 -19.41 -14.51 54.17
CA ASP A 5 -20.46 -15.10 53.33
C ASP A 5 -20.18 -14.82 51.84
N ILE A 6 -19.71 -13.61 51.52
CA ILE A 6 -19.37 -13.22 50.16
C ILE A 6 -18.11 -13.97 49.69
N GLN A 7 -17.11 -14.10 50.55
CA GLN A 7 -15.86 -14.79 50.23
C GLN A 7 -16.06 -16.31 50.06
N SER A 8 -16.95 -16.91 50.85
CA SER A 8 -17.32 -18.33 50.71
C SER A 8 -18.17 -18.58 49.47
N ALA A 9 -19.09 -17.68 49.12
CA ALA A 9 -19.84 -17.74 47.87
C ALA A 9 -18.92 -17.65 46.64
N TRP A 10 -17.95 -16.73 46.65
CA TRP A 10 -16.97 -16.58 45.57
C TRP A 10 -16.04 -17.80 45.43
N LYS A 11 -15.60 -18.39 46.55
CA LYS A 11 -14.76 -19.61 46.53
C LYS A 11 -15.54 -20.87 46.12
N ASN A 12 -16.85 -20.91 46.37
CA ASN A 12 -17.73 -22.00 45.95
C ASN A 12 -18.15 -21.90 44.47
N GLU A 13 -17.97 -20.73 43.86
CA GLU A 13 -18.11 -20.55 42.42
C GLU A 13 -16.91 -21.24 41.73
N LYS A 14 -17.17 -22.39 41.10
CA LYS A 14 -16.17 -23.13 40.32
C LYS A 14 -15.76 -22.33 39.08
N THR A 15 -14.86 -21.38 39.28
CA THR A 15 -14.24 -20.54 38.24
C THR A 15 -13.29 -21.31 37.31
N GLU A 16 -13.05 -22.59 37.55
CA GLU A 16 -12.18 -23.46 36.73
C GLU A 16 -12.73 -23.74 35.33
N ASN A 17 -14.03 -23.53 35.08
CA ASN A 17 -14.66 -23.75 33.76
C ASN A 17 -15.35 -22.48 33.23
N VAL A 18 -14.68 -21.33 33.30
CA VAL A 18 -15.08 -20.21 32.42
C VAL A 18 -14.64 -20.59 31.01
N ILE A 19 -15.52 -21.29 30.29
CA ILE A 19 -15.36 -21.54 28.86
C ILE A 19 -15.47 -20.16 28.20
N LEU A 20 -14.33 -19.55 27.88
CA LEU A 20 -14.30 -18.38 27.01
C LEU A 20 -15.10 -18.76 25.74
N PRO A 21 -16.08 -17.96 25.31
CA PRO A 21 -16.81 -18.27 24.09
C PRO A 21 -15.79 -18.42 22.95
N SER A 22 -15.82 -19.56 22.26
CA SER A 22 -14.88 -19.95 21.18
C SER A 22 -14.66 -18.84 20.15
N HIS A 23 -15.66 -17.99 19.94
CA HIS A 23 -15.62 -16.80 19.11
C HIS A 23 -14.52 -15.79 19.48
N LEU A 24 -14.18 -15.60 20.77
CA LEU A 24 -13.19 -14.62 21.20
C LEU A 24 -11.76 -15.03 20.80
N ASP A 25 -11.42 -16.31 20.96
CA ASP A 25 -10.11 -16.84 20.55
C ASP A 25 -9.96 -16.84 19.03
N LYS A 26 -11.04 -17.12 18.29
CA LYS A 26 -11.07 -17.01 16.83
C LYS A 26 -10.86 -15.58 16.36
N ILE A 27 -11.54 -14.59 16.94
CA ILE A 27 -11.35 -13.17 16.59
C ILE A 27 -9.91 -12.73 16.92
N ASN A 28 -9.34 -13.19 18.03
CA ASN A 28 -7.97 -12.88 18.40
C ASN A 28 -6.93 -13.39 17.38
N SER A 29 -7.22 -14.49 16.67
CA SER A 29 -6.35 -15.01 15.62
C SER A 29 -6.17 -14.03 14.44
N ALA A 30 -7.16 -13.15 14.19
CA ALA A 30 -7.10 -12.14 13.14
C ALA A 30 -6.22 -10.92 13.51
N ASN A 31 -5.82 -10.76 14.78
CA ASN A 31 -4.92 -9.68 15.19
C ASN A 31 -3.54 -9.82 14.54
N MET A 32 -3.01 -11.04 14.41
CA MET A 32 -1.68 -11.26 13.82
C MET A 32 -1.59 -10.85 12.33
N PRO A 33 -2.50 -11.26 11.42
CA PRO A 33 -2.50 -10.77 10.04
C PRO A 33 -2.76 -9.27 9.95
N LEU A 34 -3.61 -8.72 10.82
CA LEU A 34 -3.85 -7.27 10.89
C LEU A 34 -2.58 -6.49 11.26
N GLU A 35 -1.81 -6.94 12.25
CA GLU A 35 -0.55 -6.32 12.63
C GLU A 35 0.49 -6.38 11.51
N LYS A 36 0.52 -7.48 10.72
CA LYS A 36 1.38 -7.56 9.53
C LYS A 36 0.97 -6.54 8.47
N ILE A 37 -0.32 -6.34 8.23
CA ILE A 37 -0.82 -5.30 7.32
C ILE A 37 -0.42 -3.91 7.82
N LYS A 38 -0.62 -3.61 9.11
CA LYS A 38 -0.20 -2.32 9.71
C LYS A 38 1.29 -2.07 9.52
N LYS A 39 2.12 -3.10 9.76
CA LYS A 39 3.57 -3.01 9.55
C LYS A 39 3.92 -2.72 8.10
N ASN A 40 3.26 -3.40 7.15
CA ASN A 40 3.49 -3.17 5.72
C ASN A 40 3.09 -1.76 5.31
N LEU A 41 1.91 -1.27 5.72
CA LEU A 41 1.46 0.11 5.46
C LEU A 41 2.44 1.15 5.99
N ARG A 42 2.94 0.95 7.22
CA ARG A 42 3.94 1.82 7.82
C ARG A 42 5.22 1.83 7.00
N ASN A 43 5.74 0.66 6.65
CA ASN A 43 6.96 0.55 5.86
C ASN A 43 6.81 1.19 4.49
N GLU A 44 5.69 0.94 3.79
CA GLU A 44 5.40 1.56 2.49
C GLU A 44 5.34 3.07 2.56
N PHE A 45 4.76 3.64 3.62
CA PHE A 45 4.76 5.09 3.82
C PHE A 45 6.19 5.66 3.84
N PHE A 46 7.10 5.01 4.57
CA PHE A 46 8.52 5.42 4.61
C PHE A 46 9.25 5.16 3.29
N TYR A 47 9.04 4.01 2.66
CA TYR A 47 9.67 3.68 1.38
C TYR A 47 9.23 4.64 0.27
N GLN A 48 7.96 5.05 0.27
CA GLN A 48 7.44 6.02 -0.70
C GLN A 48 8.07 7.40 -0.49
N ILE A 49 8.16 7.89 0.75
CA ILE A 49 8.83 9.16 1.06
C ILE A 49 10.29 9.12 0.63
N LEU A 50 11.00 8.05 0.99
CA LEU A 50 12.41 7.86 0.61
C LEU A 50 12.56 7.83 -0.92
N SER A 51 11.68 7.13 -1.63
CA SER A 51 11.71 7.05 -3.10
C SER A 51 11.48 8.41 -3.76
N ILE A 52 10.52 9.20 -3.26
CA ILE A 52 10.26 10.56 -3.76
C ILE A 52 11.51 11.43 -3.59
N ILE A 53 12.15 11.37 -2.42
CA ILE A 53 13.39 12.12 -2.15
C ILE A 53 14.48 11.68 -3.13
N LEU A 54 14.72 10.38 -3.29
CA LEU A 54 15.73 9.85 -4.21
C LEU A 54 15.49 10.29 -5.66
N ILE A 55 14.24 10.26 -6.13
CA ILE A 55 13.88 10.76 -7.47
C ILE A 55 14.21 12.25 -7.58
N GLY A 56 13.91 13.05 -6.55
CA GLY A 56 14.21 14.49 -6.53
C GLY A 56 15.70 14.83 -6.66
N PHE A 57 16.60 13.90 -6.31
CA PHE A 57 18.05 14.03 -6.44
C PHE A 57 18.63 13.46 -7.76
N VAL A 58 17.81 12.88 -8.63
CA VAL A 58 18.25 12.35 -9.94
C VAL A 58 19.04 13.38 -10.77
N PRO A 59 18.60 14.66 -10.89
CA PRO A 59 19.37 15.65 -11.66
C PRO A 59 20.78 15.89 -11.13
N PHE A 60 20.98 15.73 -9.81
CA PHE A 60 22.28 15.88 -9.16
C PHE A 60 23.17 14.66 -9.39
N PHE A 61 22.65 13.44 -9.19
CA PHE A 61 23.42 12.21 -9.40
C PHE A 61 23.89 12.03 -10.85
N TYR A 62 23.09 12.48 -11.80
CA TYR A 62 23.41 12.36 -13.24
C TYR A 62 23.93 13.66 -13.86
N SER A 63 24.21 14.70 -13.07
CA SER A 63 24.77 15.97 -13.56
C SER A 63 24.00 16.58 -14.74
N PHE A 64 22.69 16.76 -14.57
CA PHE A 64 21.83 17.32 -15.61
C PHE A 64 22.28 18.73 -16.01
N PRO A 65 22.21 19.09 -17.30
CA PRO A 65 22.52 20.42 -17.79
C PRO A 65 21.44 21.40 -17.35
N ALA A 66 21.80 22.69 -17.28
CA ALA A 66 20.93 23.73 -16.75
C ALA A 66 19.57 23.84 -17.47
N ASN A 67 19.50 23.46 -18.75
CA ASN A 67 18.25 23.45 -19.53
C ASN A 67 17.33 22.25 -19.22
N ALA A 68 17.85 21.15 -18.69
CA ALA A 68 17.06 19.96 -18.33
C ALA A 68 16.49 20.03 -16.89
N ILE A 69 17.07 20.87 -16.03
CA ILE A 69 16.68 21.03 -14.63
C ILE A 69 15.24 21.59 -14.48
N PRO A 70 14.87 22.73 -15.12
CA PRO A 70 13.52 23.28 -14.99
C PRO A 70 12.39 22.33 -15.41
N PRO A 71 12.41 21.69 -16.60
CA PRO A 71 11.33 20.78 -16.99
C PRO A 71 11.25 19.54 -16.09
N PHE A 72 12.39 19.05 -15.59
CA PHE A 72 12.40 17.97 -14.61
C PHE A 72 11.65 18.36 -13.33
N TYR A 73 12.00 19.49 -12.70
CA TYR A 73 11.36 19.91 -11.45
C TYR A 73 9.90 20.34 -11.63
N LEU A 74 9.53 20.84 -12.80
CA LEU A 74 8.12 21.08 -13.15
C LEU A 74 7.34 19.76 -13.11
N LEU A 75 7.78 18.74 -13.84
CA LEU A 75 7.13 17.42 -13.86
C LEU A 75 7.15 16.77 -12.48
N PHE A 76 8.28 16.86 -11.78
CA PHE A 76 8.46 16.33 -10.43
C PHE A 76 7.49 16.99 -9.44
N SER A 77 7.22 18.29 -9.55
CA SER A 77 6.26 18.97 -8.67
C SER A 77 4.84 18.40 -8.79
N ILE A 78 4.40 18.09 -10.01
CA ILE A 78 3.08 17.49 -10.28
C ILE A 78 3.05 16.04 -9.78
N PHE A 79 4.12 15.28 -10.03
CA PHE A 79 4.29 13.92 -9.50
C PHE A 79 4.21 13.90 -7.97
N VAL A 80 4.89 14.83 -7.29
CA VAL A 80 4.88 14.97 -5.83
C VAL A 80 3.49 15.31 -5.33
N ALA A 81 2.74 16.20 -6.00
CA ALA A 81 1.37 16.52 -5.61
C ALA A 81 0.45 15.28 -5.61
N VAL A 82 0.54 14.44 -6.66
CA VAL A 82 -0.19 13.16 -6.74
C VAL A 82 0.24 12.21 -5.62
N CYS A 83 1.54 12.13 -5.34
CA CYS A 83 2.08 11.32 -4.26
C CYS A 83 1.59 11.78 -2.88
N ILE A 84 1.57 13.10 -2.61
CA ILE A 84 1.10 13.66 -1.34
C ILE A 84 -0.37 13.31 -1.12
N TYR A 85 -1.21 13.45 -2.15
CA TYR A 85 -2.62 13.07 -2.07
C TYR A 85 -2.79 11.61 -1.60
N TYR A 86 -2.03 10.70 -2.20
CA TYR A 86 -2.06 9.29 -1.83
C TYR A 86 -1.51 9.05 -0.40
N LEU A 87 -0.37 9.65 -0.05
CA LEU A 87 0.23 9.51 1.28
C LEU A 87 -0.69 9.98 2.40
N VAL A 88 -1.45 11.07 2.17
CA VAL A 88 -2.48 11.52 3.11
C VAL A 88 -3.57 10.46 3.28
N LYS A 89 -4.09 9.89 2.17
CA LYS A 89 -5.08 8.81 2.25
C LYS A 89 -4.55 7.57 2.96
N LEU A 90 -3.30 7.19 2.68
CA LEU A 90 -2.63 6.06 3.32
C LEU A 90 -2.47 6.30 4.82
N TYR A 91 -2.06 7.50 5.22
CA TYR A 91 -1.92 7.88 6.63
C TYR A 91 -3.27 7.89 7.36
N VAL A 92 -4.32 8.44 6.75
CA VAL A 92 -5.68 8.42 7.32
C VAL A 92 -6.17 6.98 7.48
N PHE A 93 -5.92 6.12 6.50
CA PHE A 93 -6.25 4.69 6.60
C PHE A 93 -5.46 4.01 7.72
N TYR A 94 -4.14 4.21 7.80
CA TYR A 94 -3.30 3.66 8.87
C TYR A 94 -3.79 4.08 10.26
N ARG A 95 -4.16 5.36 10.45
CA ARG A 95 -4.70 5.86 11.72
C ARG A 95 -6.03 5.23 12.08
N ARG A 96 -6.92 4.98 11.10
CA ARG A 96 -8.19 4.29 11.33
C ARG A 96 -7.94 2.84 11.77
N LEU A 97 -7.09 2.13 11.04
CA LEU A 97 -6.71 0.75 11.32
C LEU A 97 -6.07 0.58 12.71
N GLY A 98 -5.31 1.56 13.18
CA GLY A 98 -4.69 1.57 14.50
C GLY A 98 -5.66 1.79 15.67
N LYS A 99 -6.83 2.37 15.42
CA LYS A 99 -7.86 2.61 16.44
C LYS A 99 -8.88 1.47 16.55
N THR A 100 -8.96 0.62 15.52
CA THR A 100 -9.93 -0.47 15.50
C THR A 100 -9.49 -1.59 16.44
N THR A 101 -10.33 -1.89 17.43
CA THR A 101 -10.24 -3.13 18.21
C THR A 101 -11.02 -4.21 17.49
N LEU A 102 -10.36 -5.32 17.15
CA LEU A 102 -11.02 -6.54 16.67
C LEU A 102 -11.70 -7.23 17.85
N SER A 103 -12.76 -6.63 18.38
CA SER A 103 -13.53 -7.16 19.51
C SER A 103 -14.90 -7.69 19.10
N THR A 104 -15.35 -7.40 17.88
CA THR A 104 -16.65 -7.86 17.36
C THR A 104 -16.52 -8.34 15.91
N LYS A 105 -17.47 -9.16 15.48
CA LYS A 105 -17.59 -9.63 14.09
C LYS A 105 -17.77 -8.46 13.11
N ASP A 106 -18.54 -7.45 13.50
CA ASP A 106 -18.78 -6.25 12.70
C ASP A 106 -17.49 -5.43 12.51
N SER A 107 -16.68 -5.26 13.56
CA SER A 107 -15.42 -4.53 13.44
C SER A 107 -14.39 -5.28 12.58
N LEU A 108 -14.40 -6.62 12.61
CA LEU A 108 -13.59 -7.46 11.73
C LEU A 108 -14.04 -7.35 10.26
N TYR A 109 -15.35 -7.32 10.02
CA TYR A 109 -15.94 -7.13 8.70
C TYR A 109 -15.56 -5.78 8.10
N GLU A 110 -15.79 -4.69 8.84
CA GLU A 110 -15.41 -3.33 8.41
C GLU A 110 -13.92 -3.23 8.09
N THR A 111 -13.08 -3.78 8.97
CA THR A 111 -11.62 -3.80 8.78
C THR A 111 -11.22 -4.52 7.50
N TYR A 112 -11.83 -5.68 7.22
CA TYR A 112 -11.58 -6.42 5.99
C TYR A 112 -11.96 -5.62 4.73
N PHE A 113 -13.12 -4.97 4.74
CA PHE A 113 -13.56 -4.13 3.62
C PHE A 113 -12.63 -2.92 3.42
N ASP A 114 -12.22 -2.27 4.50
CA ASP A 114 -11.30 -1.14 4.44
C ASP A 114 -9.92 -1.55 3.91
N ILE A 115 -9.41 -2.73 4.29
CA ILE A 115 -8.17 -3.30 3.71
C ILE A 115 -8.33 -3.50 2.21
N ARG A 116 -9.43 -4.11 1.76
CA ARG A 116 -9.68 -4.31 0.33
C ARG A 116 -9.80 -2.99 -0.43
N LEU A 117 -10.46 -2.01 0.15
CA LEU A 117 -10.57 -0.68 -0.43
C LEU A 117 -9.19 -0.02 -0.56
N ASN A 118 -8.34 -0.16 0.45
CA ASN A 118 -6.97 0.35 0.39
C ASN A 118 -6.12 -0.35 -0.68
N MET A 119 -6.27 -1.66 -0.86
CA MET A 119 -5.61 -2.41 -1.94
C MET A 119 -5.99 -1.86 -3.33
N GLU A 120 -7.26 -1.55 -3.57
CA GLU A 120 -7.70 -0.97 -4.85
C GLU A 120 -7.23 0.48 -5.03
N LEU A 121 -7.21 1.28 -3.94
CA LEU A 121 -6.62 2.63 -3.95
C LEU A 121 -5.12 2.58 -4.26
N TYR A 122 -4.39 1.60 -3.74
CA TYR A 122 -2.97 1.40 -4.05
C TYR A 122 -2.76 1.12 -5.54
N LYS A 123 -3.55 0.21 -6.13
CA LYS A 123 -3.49 -0.08 -7.58
C LYS A 123 -3.78 1.16 -8.41
N THR A 124 -4.85 1.88 -8.07
CA THR A 124 -5.25 3.11 -8.75
C THR A 124 -4.16 4.16 -8.70
N PHE A 125 -3.51 4.32 -7.55
CA PHE A 125 -2.36 5.20 -7.39
C PHE A 125 -1.19 4.76 -8.28
N GLY A 126 -0.84 3.47 -8.27
CA GLY A 126 0.22 2.93 -9.13
C GLY A 126 -0.05 3.18 -10.62
N PHE A 127 -1.28 2.99 -11.08
CA PHE A 127 -1.68 3.30 -12.45
C PHE A 127 -1.59 4.80 -12.77
N ALA A 128 -1.97 5.67 -11.82
CA ALA A 128 -1.84 7.11 -11.96
C ALA A 128 -0.38 7.57 -12.08
N LEU A 129 0.59 6.80 -11.59
CA LEU A 129 2.02 7.11 -11.72
C LEU A 129 2.63 6.71 -13.07
N ILE A 130 1.98 5.84 -13.86
CA ILE A 130 2.53 5.34 -15.13
C ILE A 130 2.91 6.46 -16.10
N PRO A 131 2.08 7.49 -16.35
CA PRO A 131 2.46 8.59 -17.25
C PRO A 131 3.72 9.31 -16.79
N PHE A 132 3.91 9.49 -15.48
CA PHE A 132 5.11 10.12 -14.93
C PHE A 132 6.34 9.24 -15.14
N VAL A 133 6.24 7.93 -14.91
CA VAL A 133 7.33 6.98 -15.18
C VAL A 133 7.76 7.06 -16.65
N ILE A 134 6.81 7.03 -17.58
CA ILE A 134 7.08 7.15 -19.02
C ILE A 134 7.77 8.48 -19.34
N LEU A 135 7.26 9.60 -18.82
CA LEU A 135 7.83 10.92 -19.07
C LEU A 135 9.23 11.08 -18.46
N PHE A 136 9.48 10.55 -17.26
CA PHE A 136 10.82 10.55 -16.67
C PHE A 136 11.79 9.70 -17.49
N LEU A 137 11.38 8.52 -17.97
CA LEU A 137 12.21 7.67 -18.82
C LEU A 137 12.53 8.33 -20.16
N ILE A 138 11.54 8.91 -20.83
CA ILE A 138 11.72 9.63 -22.10
C ILE A 138 12.60 10.87 -21.88
N GLY A 139 12.34 11.65 -20.84
CA GLY A 139 13.14 12.83 -20.50
C GLY A 139 14.59 12.49 -20.17
N PHE A 140 14.82 11.39 -19.44
CA PHE A 140 16.16 10.87 -19.17
C PHE A 140 16.85 10.40 -20.46
N MET A 141 16.14 9.69 -21.33
CA MET A 141 16.67 9.24 -22.61
C MET A 141 17.02 10.41 -23.54
N TYR A 142 16.19 11.46 -23.55
CA TYR A 142 16.46 12.70 -24.27
C TYR A 142 17.74 13.37 -23.78
N TYR A 143 17.97 13.32 -22.47
CA TYR A 143 19.19 13.84 -21.87
C TYR A 143 20.43 13.01 -22.24
N VAL A 144 20.37 11.67 -22.12
CA VAL A 144 21.55 10.80 -22.35
C VAL A 144 21.86 10.62 -23.83
N THR A 145 20.84 10.62 -24.69
CA THR A 145 20.97 10.36 -26.13
C THR A 145 20.18 11.38 -26.97
N PRO A 146 20.54 12.67 -26.96
CA PRO A 146 19.79 13.70 -27.66
C PRO A 146 19.73 13.47 -29.18
N ASP A 147 20.80 12.92 -29.77
CA ASP A 147 20.87 12.58 -31.20
C ASP A 147 19.79 11.58 -31.62
N PHE A 148 19.36 10.70 -30.71
CA PHE A 148 18.27 9.77 -30.97
C PHE A 148 16.95 10.48 -31.29
N PHE A 149 16.71 11.64 -30.67
CA PHE A 149 15.50 12.43 -30.82
C PHE A 149 15.52 13.35 -32.05
N THR A 150 16.69 13.66 -32.60
CA THR A 150 16.83 14.55 -33.77
C THR A 150 16.10 14.03 -35.01
N LYS A 151 16.04 12.69 -35.18
CA LYS A 151 15.35 12.06 -36.31
C LYS A 151 13.83 12.02 -36.14
N GLY A 152 13.34 12.23 -34.91
CA GLY A 152 11.93 12.32 -34.55
C GLY A 152 11.07 11.15 -35.04
N LEU A 153 9.79 11.42 -35.28
CA LEU A 153 8.78 10.43 -35.67
C LEU A 153 9.01 9.81 -37.05
N ASN A 154 9.92 10.36 -37.87
CA ASN A 154 10.25 9.82 -39.19
C ASN A 154 11.24 8.64 -39.12
N SER A 155 11.79 8.36 -37.94
CA SER A 155 12.75 7.27 -37.71
C SER A 155 12.06 6.03 -37.17
N THR A 156 12.09 4.93 -37.93
CA THR A 156 11.58 3.63 -37.46
C THR A 156 12.22 3.19 -36.13
N PRO A 157 13.54 3.31 -35.91
CA PRO A 157 14.14 3.05 -34.60
C PRO A 157 13.57 3.92 -33.47
N PHE A 158 13.31 5.20 -33.74
CA PHE A 158 12.72 6.11 -32.75
C PHE A 158 11.32 5.66 -32.32
N LEU A 159 10.48 5.33 -33.29
CA LEU A 159 9.12 4.85 -33.05
C LEU A 159 9.12 3.52 -32.30
N VAL A 160 9.93 2.55 -32.74
CA VAL A 160 10.00 1.22 -32.11
C VAL A 160 10.48 1.32 -30.67
N THR A 161 11.54 2.08 -30.39
CA THR A 161 12.04 2.24 -29.02
C THR A 161 11.05 2.96 -28.12
N THR A 162 10.46 4.07 -28.58
CA THR A 162 9.49 4.83 -27.77
C THR A 162 8.24 4.00 -27.48
N PHE A 163 7.72 3.29 -28.50
CA PHE A 163 6.60 2.38 -28.33
C PHE A 163 6.93 1.23 -27.38
N SER A 164 8.14 0.68 -27.47
CA SER A 164 8.60 -0.39 -26.57
C SER A 164 8.71 0.09 -25.12
N ILE A 165 9.23 1.30 -24.88
CA ILE A 165 9.30 1.89 -23.53
C ILE A 165 7.90 2.06 -22.94
N VAL A 166 6.96 2.61 -23.70
CA VAL A 166 5.57 2.82 -23.25
C VAL A 166 4.91 1.47 -22.94
N THR A 167 4.96 0.53 -23.89
CA THR A 167 4.34 -0.79 -23.76
C THR A 167 4.92 -1.56 -22.58
N PHE A 168 6.26 -1.61 -22.48
CA PHE A 168 6.94 -2.26 -21.38
C PHE A 168 6.58 -1.62 -20.05
N SER A 169 6.57 -0.29 -19.95
CA SER A 169 6.22 0.41 -18.70
C SER A 169 4.81 0.08 -18.23
N ILE A 170 3.84 0.05 -19.14
CA ILE A 170 2.44 -0.28 -18.82
C ILE A 170 2.30 -1.74 -18.37
N LEU A 171 2.86 -2.68 -19.14
CA LEU A 171 2.77 -4.12 -18.85
C LEU A 171 3.50 -4.46 -17.55
N PHE A 172 4.73 -3.97 -17.40
CA PHE A 172 5.53 -4.19 -16.20
C PHE A 172 4.84 -3.63 -14.96
N MET A 173 4.37 -2.38 -15.00
CA MET A 173 3.65 -1.78 -13.87
C MET A 173 2.37 -2.55 -13.53
N GLY A 174 1.58 -2.95 -14.54
CA GLY A 174 0.37 -3.73 -14.31
C GLY A 174 0.63 -5.04 -13.55
N VAL A 175 1.63 -5.81 -14.00
CA VAL A 175 2.01 -7.08 -13.35
C VAL A 175 2.65 -6.84 -11.98
N ALA A 176 3.57 -5.87 -11.87
CA ALA A 176 4.28 -5.58 -10.64
C ALA A 176 3.32 -5.09 -9.54
N LEU A 177 2.37 -4.21 -9.86
CA LEU A 177 1.38 -3.71 -8.91
C LEU A 177 0.44 -4.81 -8.42
N GLU A 178 -0.08 -5.64 -9.33
CA GLU A 178 -0.95 -6.75 -8.96
C GLU A 178 -0.23 -7.74 -8.04
N TRP A 179 1.01 -8.08 -8.38
CA TRP A 179 1.83 -8.97 -7.57
C TRP A 179 2.15 -8.37 -6.21
N TRP A 180 2.56 -7.11 -6.15
CA TRP A 180 2.89 -6.39 -4.91
C TRP A 180 1.70 -6.38 -3.95
N VAL A 181 0.53 -5.98 -4.45
CA VAL A 181 -0.70 -5.90 -3.66
C VAL A 181 -1.12 -7.29 -3.17
N HIS A 182 -1.00 -8.32 -4.02
CA HIS A 182 -1.35 -9.68 -3.61
C HIS A 182 -0.42 -10.22 -2.52
N TYR A 183 0.89 -9.96 -2.66
CA TYR A 183 1.91 -10.47 -1.77
C TYR A 183 1.90 -9.78 -0.40
N PHE A 184 1.86 -8.45 -0.36
CA PHE A 184 1.93 -7.68 0.88
C PHE A 184 0.59 -7.55 1.62
N TYR A 185 -0.54 -7.64 0.90
CA TYR A 185 -1.88 -7.44 1.48
C TYR A 185 -2.82 -8.61 1.24
N GLY A 186 -2.88 -9.12 0.01
CA GLY A 186 -3.85 -10.14 -0.38
C GLY A 186 -3.77 -11.43 0.44
N LYS A 187 -2.56 -11.88 0.79
CA LYS A 187 -2.36 -13.05 1.66
C LYS A 187 -3.01 -12.86 3.04
N TYR A 188 -2.74 -11.74 3.71
CA TYR A 188 -3.26 -11.46 5.04
C TYR A 188 -4.75 -11.13 5.04
N ALA A 189 -5.25 -10.48 3.97
CA ALA A 189 -6.67 -10.24 3.79
C ALA A 189 -7.45 -11.56 3.64
N LYS A 190 -6.88 -12.57 2.98
CA LYS A 190 -7.48 -13.93 2.90
C LYS A 190 -7.51 -14.62 4.27
N GLU A 191 -6.46 -14.46 5.08
CA GLU A 191 -6.44 -15.00 6.46
C GLU A 191 -7.55 -14.37 7.31
N ILE A 192 -7.72 -13.04 7.24
CA ILE A 192 -8.81 -12.31 7.91
C ILE A 192 -10.19 -12.77 7.41
N ARG A 193 -10.35 -12.97 6.10
CA ARG A 193 -11.59 -13.48 5.51
C ARG A 193 -11.95 -14.86 6.05
N LYS A 194 -10.97 -15.75 6.19
CA LYS A 194 -11.19 -17.11 6.72
C LYS A 194 -11.77 -17.05 8.14
N VAL A 195 -11.21 -16.22 9.01
CA VAL A 195 -11.73 -16.00 10.37
C VAL A 195 -13.16 -15.46 10.33
N LEU A 196 -13.45 -14.53 9.42
CA LEU A 196 -14.80 -13.98 9.25
C LEU A 196 -15.82 -15.06 8.81
N ASP A 197 -15.43 -15.95 7.91
CA ASP A 197 -16.28 -17.03 7.41
C ASP A 197 -16.54 -18.08 8.51
N GLU A 198 -15.52 -18.43 9.32
CA GLU A 198 -15.67 -19.31 10.49
C GLU A 198 -16.62 -18.74 11.56
N LEU A 199 -16.72 -17.41 11.69
CA LEU A 199 -17.65 -16.72 12.59
C LEU A 199 -19.08 -16.58 12.01
N LYS A 200 -19.30 -16.95 10.75
CA LYS A 200 -20.64 -16.99 10.13
C LYS A 200 -21.27 -18.37 10.18
N GLU A 201 -20.47 -19.42 10.30
CA GLU A 201 -20.92 -20.81 10.37
C GLU A 201 -21.33 -21.23 11.80
N GLU A 202 -20.97 -20.43 12.81
CA GLU A 202 -21.51 -20.46 14.19
C GLU A 202 -22.73 -19.52 14.31
#